data_AF-A0A7C1EQA6-F1
#
_entry.id   AF-A0A7C1EQA6-F1
#
_cell.length_a   1.000
_cell.length_b   1.000
_cell.length_c   1.000
_cell.angle_alpha   90.00
_cell.angle_beta   90.00
_cell.angle_gamma   90.00
#
_symmetry.space_group_name_H-M   'P 1'
#
loop_
_entity.id
_entity.type
_entity.pdbx_description
1 polymer ?
#
loop_
_entity_poly.entity_id
_entity_poly.type
_entity_poly.pdbx_seq_one_letter_code
_entity_poly.pdbx_strand_id
1 'polypeptide(L)'
;MKRFARFCFMIVLAALVVFGPALSTFAQGGGAINCNGLSEEDCQIIQDSMVAMRGISSFSVPTWEFELQIEAGEERMEFAGNGTAMLMLPPEVVAMLSDLPAAADPFDMGPALAILERLDAEFVQAALAGTLLQIAVNDLTLDAPDQSQSFNAEFILKDNGVYLHVPSPTGVDQWFGQKIEWTNADLNELEQGLEEMQAALQDPEFAEAMENMEAMSASLEGLYGVINQYVVTTRGENQTVNGQDMAVFTTTFDLAGLLASPELPGAIITFLNDPAMSEAFAGTDVSTVTETQVQFVLMTAGLVLEESSFTMEQWIGLDDLFIHKSQGSMALTVDVGSLAGESAEPQSFAISGSFNIELDQFNAVTPDAVTIPENYLALEDTSNFMVGTPDMIRQALTIGEPVTASFTTDENQHVYSVNLPADSAVEVLLESEGYPYMKVYDPDGFLVEEYDAYFDDSLIFTAEEDGLYLVVVNSYWEEEYTLTVQLRE
;
A
#
# COMPACT_ATOMS: atom_id res chain seq x y z
N MET A 1 -16.37 3.05 -9.23
CA MET A 1 -15.97 3.59 -7.91
C MET A 1 -15.35 2.55 -6.96
N LYS A 2 -15.98 1.43 -6.58
CA LYS A 2 -15.36 0.46 -5.64
C LYS A 2 -14.07 -0.21 -6.13
N ARG A 3 -13.93 -0.50 -7.43
CA ARG A 3 -12.69 -1.06 -8.03
C ARG A 3 -11.57 -0.02 -8.15
N PHE A 4 -11.90 1.19 -8.60
CA PHE A 4 -10.97 2.33 -8.62
C PHE A 4 -10.48 2.71 -7.20
N ALA A 5 -11.35 2.67 -6.19
CA ALA A 5 -10.96 2.91 -4.80
C ALA A 5 -10.03 1.80 -4.24
N ARG A 6 -10.25 0.53 -4.60
CA ARG A 6 -9.32 -0.57 -4.27
C ARG A 6 -7.97 -0.43 -4.97
N PHE A 7 -7.99 0.00 -6.23
CA PHE A 7 -6.79 0.28 -7.02
C PHE A 7 -5.99 1.47 -6.45
N CYS A 8 -6.64 2.59 -6.16
CA CYS A 8 -6.04 3.71 -5.46
C CYS A 8 -5.54 3.31 -4.06
N PHE A 9 -6.25 2.46 -3.33
CA PHE A 9 -5.79 1.96 -2.02
C PHE A 9 -4.55 1.06 -2.16
N MET A 10 -4.48 0.19 -3.16
CA MET A 10 -3.28 -0.63 -3.44
C MET A 10 -2.10 0.21 -3.94
N ILE A 11 -2.34 1.25 -4.74
CA ILE A 11 -1.30 2.22 -5.12
C ILE A 11 -0.83 3.02 -3.91
N VAL A 12 -1.75 3.46 -3.04
CA VAL A 12 -1.39 4.16 -1.80
C VAL A 12 -0.63 3.21 -0.88
N LEU A 13 -1.01 1.94 -0.78
CA LEU A 13 -0.27 0.94 -0.01
C LEU A 13 1.12 0.68 -0.60
N ALA A 14 1.22 0.50 -1.93
CA ALA A 14 2.49 0.35 -2.63
C ALA A 14 3.36 1.60 -2.48
N ALA A 15 2.78 2.79 -2.59
CA ALA A 15 3.47 4.06 -2.33
C ALA A 15 3.88 4.17 -0.85
N LEU A 16 3.06 3.70 0.10
CA LEU A 16 3.41 3.65 1.51
C LEU A 16 4.48 2.61 1.83
N VAL A 17 4.60 1.53 1.05
CA VAL A 17 5.67 0.53 1.20
C VAL A 17 6.96 0.99 0.51
N VAL A 18 6.87 1.60 -0.67
CA VAL A 18 8.01 2.11 -1.45
C VAL A 18 8.57 3.38 -0.82
N PHE A 19 7.72 4.31 -0.42
CA PHE A 19 8.15 5.52 0.27
C PHE A 19 8.20 5.34 1.78
N GLY A 20 7.63 4.28 2.35
CA GLY A 20 7.60 3.98 3.79
C GLY A 20 8.96 4.03 4.48
N PRO A 21 10.03 3.46 3.92
CA PRO A 21 11.36 3.54 4.52
C PRO A 21 11.92 4.98 4.53
N ALA A 22 11.70 5.75 3.47
CA ALA A 22 11.98 7.19 3.48
C ALA A 22 11.08 7.90 4.52
N LEU A 23 9.78 7.63 4.51
CA LEU A 23 8.74 8.17 5.39
C LEU A 23 8.87 7.75 6.86
N SER A 24 9.49 6.63 7.19
CA SER A 24 9.74 6.16 8.55
C SER A 24 10.92 6.88 9.20
N THR A 25 11.84 7.45 8.41
CA THR A 25 12.72 8.51 8.92
C THR A 25 11.96 9.80 9.25
N PHE A 26 10.81 10.04 8.60
CA PHE A 26 9.90 11.13 8.91
C PHE A 26 8.84 10.78 9.98
N ALA A 27 8.54 9.49 10.22
CA ALA A 27 7.49 9.00 11.11
C ALA A 27 8.01 8.39 12.43
N GLN A 28 9.33 8.38 12.66
CA GLN A 28 9.88 8.39 14.02
C GLN A 28 9.54 9.75 14.64
N GLY A 29 8.27 9.93 14.98
CA GLY A 29 7.74 11.19 15.46
C GLY A 29 8.44 11.61 16.74
N GLY A 30 8.89 12.87 16.77
CA GLY A 30 9.15 13.70 17.96
C GLY A 30 10.20 13.26 18.98
N GLY A 31 10.41 11.97 19.18
CA GLY A 31 11.33 11.40 20.14
C GLY A 31 12.77 11.49 19.66
N ALA A 32 13.71 11.61 20.61
CA ALA A 32 15.13 11.45 20.31
C ALA A 32 15.35 10.13 19.57
N ILE A 33 16.08 10.18 18.45
CA ILE A 33 16.47 9.01 17.65
C ILE A 33 17.00 7.95 18.61
N ASN A 34 16.41 6.76 18.55
CA ASN A 34 16.80 5.68 19.44
C ASN A 34 18.18 5.16 19.04
N CYS A 35 19.20 5.65 19.74
CA CYS A 35 20.58 5.23 19.58
C CYS A 35 21.01 4.18 20.60
N ASN A 36 20.07 3.45 21.21
CA ASN A 36 20.37 2.42 22.20
C ASN A 36 21.26 1.34 21.56
N GLY A 37 22.50 1.22 22.05
CA GLY A 37 23.49 0.27 21.52
C GLY A 37 24.55 0.86 20.59
N LEU A 38 24.44 2.16 20.26
CA LEU A 38 25.41 2.87 19.43
C LEU A 38 26.41 3.70 20.26
N SER A 39 27.56 3.99 19.65
CA SER A 39 28.46 5.04 20.13
C SER A 39 27.87 6.43 19.83
N GLU A 40 28.39 7.49 20.47
CA GLU A 40 27.98 8.87 20.18
C GLU A 40 28.28 9.25 18.71
N GLU A 41 29.42 8.79 18.18
CA GLU A 41 29.81 9.01 16.78
C GLU A 41 28.86 8.29 15.80
N ASP A 42 28.51 7.03 16.08
CA ASP A 42 27.60 6.25 15.25
C ASP A 42 26.16 6.78 15.31
N CYS A 43 25.72 7.22 16.49
CA CYS A 43 24.44 7.91 16.64
C CYS A 43 24.40 9.18 15.80
N GLN A 44 25.47 9.97 15.80
CA GLN A 44 25.56 11.20 15.00
C GLN A 44 25.42 10.93 13.50
N ILE A 45 25.93 9.81 12.97
CA ILE A 45 25.74 9.43 11.57
C ILE A 45 24.24 9.28 11.24
N ILE A 46 23.46 8.60 12.08
CA ILE A 46 22.01 8.45 11.87
C ILE A 46 21.32 9.83 11.94
N GLN A 47 21.67 10.66 12.93
CA GLN A 47 21.09 12.00 13.08
C GLN A 47 21.38 12.89 11.87
N ASP A 48 22.63 12.92 11.42
CA ASP A 48 23.04 13.71 10.25
C ASP A 48 22.42 13.15 8.98
N SER A 49 22.24 11.82 8.88
CA SER A 49 21.54 11.20 7.76
C SER A 49 20.10 11.67 7.66
N MET A 50 19.36 11.71 8.77
CA MET A 50 17.99 12.22 8.78
C MET A 50 17.92 13.69 8.32
N VAL A 51 18.92 14.50 8.66
CA VAL A 51 19.03 15.88 8.19
C VAL A 51 19.35 15.91 6.68
N ALA A 52 20.28 15.09 6.21
CA ALA A 52 20.66 15.00 4.80
C ALA A 52 19.47 14.56 3.93
N MET A 53 18.69 13.57 4.37
CA MET A 53 17.52 13.08 3.64
C MET A 53 16.46 14.16 3.38
N ARG A 54 16.34 15.20 4.23
CA ARG A 54 15.43 16.34 3.97
C ARG A 54 15.85 17.22 2.80
N GLY A 55 17.14 17.20 2.46
CA GLY A 55 17.67 17.94 1.33
C GLY A 55 17.48 17.23 -0.01
N ILE A 56 16.86 16.05 -0.02
CA ILE A 56 16.61 15.30 -1.25
C ILE A 56 15.41 15.91 -1.97
N SER A 57 15.66 16.52 -3.13
CA SER A 57 14.63 16.94 -4.06
C SER A 57 14.23 15.85 -5.04
N SER A 58 15.08 14.84 -5.23
CA SER A 58 14.80 13.77 -6.19
C SER A 58 15.60 12.50 -5.92
N PHE A 59 15.06 11.34 -6.23
CA PHE A 59 15.77 10.06 -6.17
C PHE A 59 15.06 9.02 -7.05
N SER A 60 15.78 7.94 -7.36
CA SER A 60 15.23 6.73 -7.98
C SER A 60 15.28 5.57 -7.00
N VAL A 61 14.32 4.66 -7.14
CA VAL A 61 14.30 3.35 -6.50
C VAL A 61 14.46 2.32 -7.62
N PRO A 62 15.71 1.91 -7.94
CA PRO A 62 15.94 0.96 -9.02
C PRO A 62 15.30 -0.40 -8.76
N THR A 63 15.17 -0.77 -7.48
CA THR A 63 14.48 -1.99 -7.05
C THR A 63 13.82 -1.73 -5.69
N TRP A 64 12.54 -2.11 -5.60
CA TRP A 64 11.88 -2.40 -4.33
C TRP A 64 11.26 -3.80 -4.42
N GLU A 65 11.25 -4.51 -3.29
CA GLU A 65 10.62 -5.82 -3.15
C GLU A 65 10.03 -5.97 -1.76
N PHE A 66 8.94 -6.69 -1.64
CA PHE A 66 8.38 -7.13 -0.37
C PHE A 66 7.75 -8.51 -0.51
N GLU A 67 7.67 -9.19 0.62
CA GLU A 67 7.01 -10.48 0.78
C GLU A 67 6.31 -10.47 2.15
N LEU A 68 5.08 -10.96 2.20
CA LEU A 68 4.28 -11.11 3.41
C LEU A 68 3.56 -12.45 3.34
N GLN A 69 3.83 -13.31 4.31
CA GLN A 69 3.18 -14.59 4.48
C GLN A 69 2.32 -14.56 5.74
N ILE A 70 1.09 -15.02 5.61
CA ILE A 70 0.12 -15.14 6.69
C ILE A 70 -0.36 -16.59 6.72
N GLU A 71 -0.21 -17.24 7.87
CA GLU A 71 -0.63 -18.62 8.10
C GLU A 71 -1.65 -18.66 9.24
N ALA A 72 -2.76 -19.36 9.03
CA ALA A 72 -3.80 -19.59 10.03
C ALA A 72 -4.26 -21.05 9.96
N GLY A 73 -3.76 -21.88 10.88
CA GLY A 73 -3.99 -23.33 10.81
C GLY A 73 -3.31 -23.96 9.58
N GLU A 74 -4.10 -24.57 8.68
CA GLU A 74 -3.60 -25.16 7.42
C GLU A 74 -3.65 -24.18 6.23
N GLU A 75 -4.30 -23.03 6.39
CA GLU A 75 -4.42 -22.01 5.35
C GLU A 75 -3.18 -21.11 5.33
N ARG A 76 -2.68 -20.84 4.12
CA ARG A 76 -1.53 -19.97 3.89
C ARG A 76 -1.87 -18.98 2.79
N MET A 77 -1.64 -17.71 3.07
CA MET A 77 -1.70 -16.62 2.11
C MET A 77 -0.33 -15.98 1.98
N GLU A 78 0.07 -15.67 0.75
CA GLU A 78 1.31 -15.00 0.41
C GLU A 78 1.02 -13.78 -0.46
N PHE A 79 1.58 -12.65 -0.07
CA PHE A 79 1.55 -11.40 -0.81
C PHE A 79 2.98 -11.04 -1.11
N ALA A 80 3.37 -11.00 -2.38
CA ALA A 80 4.71 -10.56 -2.76
C ALA A 80 4.60 -9.50 -3.83
N GLY A 81 5.56 -8.58 -3.87
CA GLY A 81 5.58 -7.55 -4.89
C GLY A 81 6.97 -7.01 -5.13
N ASN A 82 7.24 -6.60 -6.36
CA ASN A 82 8.46 -5.89 -6.69
C ASN A 82 8.24 -4.86 -7.80
N GLY A 83 9.19 -3.94 -7.91
CA GLY A 83 9.09 -2.89 -8.90
C GLY A 83 10.22 -1.88 -8.85
N THR A 84 9.95 -0.75 -9.50
CA THR A 84 10.84 0.42 -9.51
C THR A 84 10.03 1.67 -9.20
N ALA A 85 10.70 2.74 -8.77
CA ALA A 85 10.05 4.03 -8.61
C ALA A 85 11.02 5.19 -8.86
N MET A 86 10.46 6.38 -9.06
CA MET A 86 11.22 7.61 -9.19
C MET A 86 10.40 8.76 -8.63
N LEU A 87 11.07 9.65 -7.91
CA LEU A 87 10.47 10.88 -7.39
C LEU A 87 11.37 12.07 -7.71
N MET A 88 10.77 13.15 -8.18
CA MET A 88 11.36 14.47 -8.25
C MET A 88 10.31 15.47 -7.77
N LEU A 89 10.68 16.27 -6.80
CA LEU A 89 9.88 17.36 -6.26
C LEU A 89 10.43 18.69 -6.78
N PRO A 90 9.54 19.65 -7.09
CA PRO A 90 9.99 20.98 -7.47
C PRO A 90 10.60 21.72 -6.27
N PRO A 91 11.51 22.68 -6.51
CA PRO A 91 12.21 23.40 -5.44
C PRO A 91 11.30 24.05 -4.40
N GLU A 92 10.12 24.50 -4.80
CA GLU A 92 9.12 25.12 -3.93
C GLU A 92 8.56 24.14 -2.91
N VAL A 93 8.30 22.88 -3.33
CA VAL A 93 7.84 21.80 -2.46
C VAL A 93 8.98 21.39 -1.51
N VAL A 94 10.20 21.29 -2.02
CA VAL A 94 11.37 20.94 -1.19
C VAL A 94 11.62 22.02 -0.13
N ALA A 95 11.55 23.30 -0.51
CA ALA A 95 11.67 24.41 0.44
C ALA A 95 10.58 24.33 1.52
N MET A 96 9.34 24.08 1.13
CA MET A 96 8.21 23.91 2.06
C MET A 96 8.44 22.74 3.02
N LEU A 97 8.87 21.57 2.53
CA LEU A 97 9.17 20.41 3.37
C LEU A 97 10.38 20.63 4.29
N SER A 98 11.38 21.40 3.84
CA SER A 98 12.58 21.72 4.63
C SER A 98 12.30 22.67 5.80
N ASP A 99 11.19 23.42 5.74
CA ASP A 99 10.74 24.28 6.84
C ASP A 99 10.07 23.48 7.96
N LEU A 100 9.74 22.20 7.74
CA LEU A 100 9.28 21.32 8.83
C LEU A 100 10.43 21.03 9.79
N PRO A 101 10.21 21.19 11.11
CA PRO A 101 11.23 20.89 12.09
C PRO A 101 11.60 19.41 12.04
N ALA A 102 12.87 19.16 12.32
CA ALA A 102 13.49 17.86 12.15
C ALA A 102 12.87 16.76 13.01
N ALA A 103 12.51 17.14 14.22
CA ALA A 103 11.79 16.36 15.19
C ALA A 103 10.51 17.13 15.49
N ALA A 104 9.65 17.29 14.48
CA ALA A 104 8.29 17.69 14.75
C ALA A 104 7.73 16.64 15.71
N ASP A 105 7.33 17.07 16.90
CA ASP A 105 6.44 16.28 17.71
C ASP A 105 5.25 15.92 16.79
N PRO A 106 4.93 14.63 16.55
CA PRO A 106 3.85 14.26 15.64
C PRO A 106 2.50 14.81 16.10
N PHE A 107 2.43 15.33 17.33
CA PHE A 107 1.29 16.00 17.91
C PHE A 107 1.43 17.55 17.92
N ASP A 108 2.61 18.10 17.62
CA ASP A 108 2.79 19.52 17.28
C ASP A 108 2.44 19.75 15.81
N MET A 109 1.18 20.11 15.58
CA MET A 109 0.69 20.47 14.25
C MET A 109 1.08 21.90 13.84
N GLY A 110 1.69 22.71 14.71
CA GLY A 110 2.07 24.09 14.39
C GLY A 110 2.84 24.23 13.07
N PRO A 111 3.90 23.43 12.83
CA PRO A 111 4.60 23.40 11.55
C PRO A 111 3.74 22.96 10.36
N ALA A 112 2.89 21.95 10.55
CA ALA A 112 1.98 21.48 9.50
C ALA A 112 0.94 22.56 9.15
N LEU A 113 0.38 23.24 10.14
CA LEU A 113 -0.52 24.38 9.97
C LEU A 113 0.17 25.53 9.21
N ALA A 114 1.41 25.86 9.55
CA ALA A 114 2.19 26.88 8.86
C ALA A 114 2.44 26.54 7.37
N ILE A 115 2.52 25.25 7.04
CA ILE A 115 2.56 24.79 5.65
C ILE A 115 1.21 24.97 4.97
N LEU A 116 0.12 24.54 5.63
CA LEU A 116 -1.23 24.63 5.07
C LEU A 116 -1.64 26.09 4.81
N GLU A 117 -1.17 27.04 5.63
CA GLU A 117 -1.35 28.49 5.40
C GLU A 117 -0.62 29.02 4.16
N ARG A 118 0.41 28.30 3.68
CA ARG A 118 1.17 28.65 2.48
C ARG A 118 0.66 27.96 1.23
N LEU A 119 -0.26 27.01 1.36
CA LEU A 119 -0.89 26.38 0.21
C LEU A 119 -1.89 27.35 -0.41
N ASP A 120 -1.65 27.68 -1.67
CA ASP A 120 -2.59 28.34 -2.55
C ASP A 120 -2.67 27.59 -3.89
N ALA A 121 -3.59 27.99 -4.76
CA ALA A 121 -3.78 27.31 -6.04
C ALA A 121 -2.56 27.46 -6.97
N GLU A 122 -1.82 28.58 -6.89
CA GLU A 122 -0.61 28.80 -7.70
C GLU A 122 0.50 27.83 -7.27
N PHE A 123 0.69 27.65 -5.96
CA PHE A 123 1.64 26.69 -5.39
C PHE A 123 1.26 25.26 -5.77
N VAL A 124 0.00 24.84 -5.60
CA VAL A 124 -0.44 23.48 -5.94
C VAL A 124 -0.24 23.19 -7.43
N GLN A 125 -0.57 24.15 -8.30
CA GLN A 125 -0.35 24.03 -9.73
C GLN A 125 1.14 23.92 -10.06
N ALA A 126 1.99 24.78 -9.49
CA ALA A 126 3.43 24.74 -9.72
C ALA A 126 4.05 23.44 -9.17
N ALA A 127 3.60 22.98 -8.01
CA ALA A 127 4.00 21.74 -7.38
C ALA A 127 3.68 20.54 -8.29
N LEU A 128 2.46 20.43 -8.79
CA LEU A 128 2.05 19.34 -9.69
C LEU A 128 2.76 19.42 -11.04
N ALA A 129 2.97 20.62 -11.59
CA ALA A 129 3.65 20.81 -12.86
C ALA A 129 5.13 20.41 -12.81
N GLY A 130 5.79 20.65 -11.67
CA GLY A 130 7.20 20.34 -11.47
C GLY A 130 7.48 18.98 -10.81
N THR A 131 6.44 18.25 -10.41
CA THR A 131 6.59 16.92 -9.81
C THR A 131 6.72 15.85 -10.89
N LEU A 132 7.69 14.96 -10.73
CA LEU A 132 7.74 13.67 -11.39
C LEU A 132 7.55 12.59 -10.33
N LEU A 133 6.54 11.75 -10.50
CA LEU A 133 6.39 10.52 -9.74
C LEU A 133 6.17 9.38 -10.73
N GLN A 134 7.00 8.36 -10.68
CA GLN A 134 6.81 7.11 -11.41
C GLN A 134 6.83 5.97 -10.39
N ILE A 135 5.88 5.06 -10.49
CA ILE A 135 5.87 3.80 -9.75
C ILE A 135 5.53 2.70 -10.74
N ALA A 136 6.48 1.80 -10.99
CA ALA A 136 6.25 0.60 -11.76
C ALA A 136 6.17 -0.58 -10.80
N VAL A 137 5.05 -1.29 -10.82
CA VAL A 137 4.84 -2.59 -10.21
C VAL A 137 5.11 -3.62 -11.29
N ASN A 138 6.25 -4.29 -11.22
CA ASN A 138 6.65 -5.29 -12.22
C ASN A 138 5.85 -6.58 -12.04
N ASP A 139 5.65 -6.96 -10.77
CA ASP A 139 4.89 -8.13 -10.36
C ASP A 139 4.39 -7.90 -8.94
N LEU A 140 3.10 -8.13 -8.72
CA LEU A 140 2.41 -8.13 -7.45
C LEU A 140 1.54 -9.37 -7.42
N THR A 141 1.87 -10.31 -6.56
CA THR A 141 1.20 -11.59 -6.43
C THR A 141 0.44 -11.67 -5.13
N LEU A 142 -0.74 -12.27 -5.21
CA LEU A 142 -1.53 -12.78 -4.10
C LEU A 142 -1.74 -14.27 -4.37
N ASP A 143 -1.13 -15.11 -3.54
CA ASP A 143 -1.33 -16.56 -3.56
C ASP A 143 -2.07 -16.98 -2.29
N ALA A 144 -3.27 -17.49 -2.44
CA ALA A 144 -4.15 -17.97 -1.37
C ALA A 144 -4.72 -19.35 -1.79
N PRO A 145 -5.25 -20.16 -0.86
CA PRO A 145 -5.58 -21.57 -1.12
C PRO A 145 -6.46 -21.82 -2.35
N ASP A 146 -7.35 -20.89 -2.67
CA ASP A 146 -8.30 -20.98 -3.79
C ASP A 146 -8.14 -19.84 -4.82
N GLN A 147 -7.12 -19.00 -4.67
CA GLN A 147 -6.96 -17.80 -5.49
C GLN A 147 -5.49 -17.47 -5.67
N SER A 148 -5.02 -17.50 -6.91
CA SER A 148 -3.72 -16.96 -7.29
C SER A 148 -3.94 -15.82 -8.28
N GLN A 149 -3.48 -14.62 -7.94
CA GLN A 149 -3.60 -13.43 -8.79
C GLN A 149 -2.24 -12.77 -8.93
N SER A 150 -1.90 -12.39 -10.16
CA SER A 150 -0.76 -11.54 -10.47
C SER A 150 -1.24 -10.23 -11.06
N PHE A 151 -0.53 -9.16 -10.72
CA PHE A 151 -0.83 -7.80 -11.15
C PHE A 151 0.47 -7.06 -11.46
N ASN A 152 0.47 -6.32 -12.55
CA ASN A 152 1.55 -5.44 -12.93
C ASN A 152 0.96 -4.18 -13.54
N ALA A 153 1.56 -3.04 -13.22
CA ALA A 153 1.13 -1.74 -13.72
C ALA A 153 2.21 -0.69 -13.54
N GLU A 154 2.13 0.36 -14.33
CA GLU A 154 2.97 1.54 -14.16
C GLU A 154 2.12 2.79 -14.02
N PHE A 155 2.40 3.59 -13.00
CA PHE A 155 1.78 4.88 -12.78
C PHE A 155 2.80 5.98 -12.99
N ILE A 156 2.45 7.01 -13.75
CA ILE A 156 3.28 8.20 -13.96
C ILE A 156 2.45 9.46 -13.68
N LEU A 157 2.95 10.33 -12.81
CA LEU A 157 2.57 11.74 -12.71
C LEU A 157 3.74 12.56 -13.25
N LYS A 158 3.54 13.27 -14.37
CA LYS A 158 4.57 14.11 -15.00
C LYS A 158 3.92 15.14 -15.92
N ASP A 159 4.47 16.36 -15.98
CA ASP A 159 4.05 17.41 -16.92
C ASP A 159 2.54 17.77 -16.82
N ASN A 160 2.01 17.81 -15.58
CA ASN A 160 0.58 17.90 -15.28
C ASN A 160 -0.28 16.76 -15.85
N GLY A 161 0.30 15.62 -16.22
CA GLY A 161 -0.43 14.45 -16.69
C GLY A 161 -0.37 13.31 -15.69
N VAL A 162 -1.48 12.58 -15.60
CA VAL A 162 -1.55 11.28 -14.94
C VAL A 162 -1.66 10.21 -16.01
N TYR A 163 -0.79 9.20 -15.93
CA TYR A 163 -0.72 8.10 -16.88
C TYR A 163 -0.70 6.77 -16.15
N LEU A 164 -1.35 5.78 -16.75
CA LEU A 164 -1.47 4.43 -16.24
C LEU A 164 -1.16 3.45 -17.37
N HIS A 165 -0.21 2.56 -17.16
CA HIS A 165 0.05 1.41 -17.99
C HIS A 165 -0.47 0.17 -17.30
N VAL A 166 -1.29 -0.62 -17.99
CA VAL A 166 -1.84 -1.88 -17.47
C VAL A 166 -1.93 -2.91 -18.60
N PRO A 167 -1.65 -4.19 -18.33
CA PRO A 167 -1.90 -5.26 -19.28
C PRO A 167 -3.32 -5.80 -19.19
N SER A 168 -3.70 -6.48 -20.25
CA SER A 168 -4.89 -7.33 -20.35
C SER A 168 -4.49 -8.80 -20.33
N PRO A 169 -5.37 -9.71 -19.87
CA PRO A 169 -5.17 -11.16 -20.00
C PRO A 169 -4.98 -11.64 -21.45
N THR A 170 -5.35 -10.83 -22.45
CA THR A 170 -5.04 -11.09 -23.86
C THR A 170 -3.55 -10.97 -24.20
N GLY A 171 -2.75 -10.37 -23.31
CA GLY A 171 -1.35 -10.05 -23.49
C GLY A 171 -1.11 -8.66 -24.12
N VAL A 172 -2.18 -7.88 -24.33
CA VAL A 172 -2.08 -6.49 -24.80
C VAL A 172 -1.76 -5.57 -23.62
N ASP A 173 -0.79 -4.70 -23.84
CA ASP A 173 -0.36 -3.65 -22.93
C ASP A 173 -0.98 -2.32 -23.36
N GLN A 174 -1.67 -1.63 -22.44
CA GLN A 174 -2.37 -0.40 -22.77
C GLN A 174 -1.97 0.76 -21.86
N TRP A 175 -1.69 1.90 -22.50
CA TRP A 175 -1.52 3.17 -21.82
C TRP A 175 -2.83 3.97 -21.81
N PHE A 176 -3.15 4.47 -20.62
CA PHE A 176 -4.21 5.42 -20.36
C PHE A 176 -3.61 6.69 -19.79
N GLY A 177 -4.21 7.84 -20.05
CA GLY A 177 -3.73 9.07 -19.49
C GLY A 177 -4.68 10.23 -19.66
N GLN A 178 -4.44 11.25 -18.85
CA GLN A 178 -5.14 12.51 -18.90
C GLN A 178 -4.20 13.62 -18.48
N LYS A 179 -4.16 14.70 -19.27
CA LYS A 179 -3.54 15.95 -18.84
C LYS A 179 -4.53 16.73 -17.99
N ILE A 180 -4.05 17.23 -16.86
CA ILE A 180 -4.76 18.12 -15.97
C ILE A 180 -4.70 19.51 -16.60
N GLU A 181 -5.84 19.95 -17.12
CA GLU A 181 -6.03 21.33 -17.58
C GLU A 181 -6.71 22.11 -16.47
N TRP A 182 -5.98 23.02 -15.85
CA TRP A 182 -6.53 23.88 -14.81
C TRP A 182 -7.36 25.00 -15.45
N THR A 183 -8.68 24.94 -15.27
CA THR A 183 -9.54 26.07 -15.60
C THR A 183 -9.60 27.06 -14.43
N ASN A 184 -10.03 28.29 -14.70
CA ASN A 184 -10.29 29.25 -13.62
C ASN A 184 -11.37 28.74 -12.64
N ALA A 185 -12.29 27.88 -13.09
CA ALA A 185 -13.27 27.30 -12.19
C ALA A 185 -12.62 26.32 -11.21
N ASP A 186 -11.73 25.45 -11.70
CA ASP A 186 -11.01 24.48 -10.88
C ASP A 186 -10.08 25.17 -9.87
N LEU A 187 -9.38 26.24 -10.29
CA LEU A 187 -8.53 27.02 -9.39
C LEU A 187 -9.35 27.72 -8.30
N ASN A 188 -10.51 28.30 -8.65
CA ASN A 188 -11.39 28.91 -7.64
C ASN A 188 -11.97 27.86 -6.68
N GLU A 189 -12.30 26.66 -7.16
CA GLU A 189 -12.78 25.55 -6.33
C GLU A 189 -11.67 25.06 -5.39
N LEU A 190 -10.44 24.95 -5.88
CA LEU A 190 -9.28 24.62 -5.07
C LEU A 190 -9.00 25.68 -4.00
N GLU A 191 -9.02 26.97 -4.36
CA GLU A 191 -8.88 28.07 -3.40
C GLU A 191 -9.99 28.02 -2.33
N GLN A 192 -11.24 27.83 -2.73
CA GLN A 192 -12.35 27.69 -1.79
C GLN A 192 -12.14 26.48 -0.87
N GLY A 193 -11.72 25.34 -1.39
CA GLY A 193 -11.43 24.14 -0.60
C GLY A 193 -10.28 24.36 0.39
N LEU A 194 -9.23 25.07 -0.02
CA LEU A 194 -8.11 25.45 0.85
C LEU A 194 -8.56 26.43 1.94
N GLU A 195 -9.39 27.42 1.62
CA GLU A 195 -9.98 28.35 2.60
C GLU A 195 -10.88 27.61 3.60
N GLU A 196 -11.72 26.69 3.13
CA GLU A 196 -12.59 25.86 3.98
C GLU A 196 -11.78 24.96 4.91
N MET A 197 -10.70 24.34 4.39
CA MET A 197 -9.77 23.56 5.19
C MET A 197 -9.06 24.43 6.24
N GLN A 198 -8.53 25.59 5.87
CA GLN A 198 -7.90 26.53 6.80
C GLN A 198 -8.88 27.01 7.87
N ALA A 199 -10.13 27.29 7.50
CA ALA A 199 -11.17 27.68 8.45
C ALA A 199 -11.51 26.54 9.43
N ALA A 200 -11.57 25.29 8.96
CA ALA A 200 -11.79 24.13 9.81
C ALA A 200 -10.65 23.93 10.83
N LEU A 201 -9.41 24.22 10.44
CA LEU A 201 -8.24 24.14 11.34
C LEU A 201 -8.20 25.27 12.37
N GLN A 202 -8.87 26.39 12.10
CA GLN A 202 -9.04 27.49 13.05
C GLN A 202 -10.28 27.33 13.92
N ASP A 203 -11.07 26.27 13.72
CA ASP A 203 -12.26 26.02 14.51
C ASP A 203 -11.89 25.75 15.98
N PRO A 204 -12.57 26.38 16.95
CA PRO A 204 -12.31 26.14 18.37
C PRO A 204 -12.44 24.67 18.79
N GLU A 205 -13.34 23.90 18.17
CA GLU A 205 -13.48 22.45 18.42
C GLU A 205 -12.25 21.69 17.91
N PHE A 206 -11.68 22.10 16.78
CA PHE A 206 -10.42 21.53 16.29
C PHE A 206 -9.26 21.88 17.22
N ALA A 207 -9.19 23.12 17.71
CA ALA A 207 -8.17 23.52 18.67
C ALA A 207 -8.26 22.74 19.99
N GLU A 208 -9.47 22.49 20.50
CA GLU A 208 -9.72 21.65 21.67
C GLU A 208 -9.33 20.19 21.41
N ALA A 209 -9.68 19.64 20.23
CA ALA A 209 -9.24 18.31 19.83
C ALA A 209 -7.71 18.19 19.74
N MET A 210 -7.04 19.23 19.25
CA MET A 210 -5.57 19.30 19.18
C MET A 210 -4.93 19.38 20.57
N GLU A 211 -5.48 20.17 21.49
CA GLU A 211 -5.02 20.22 22.88
C GLU A 211 -5.15 18.84 23.56
N ASN A 212 -6.25 18.13 23.29
CA ASN A 212 -6.45 16.76 23.75
C ASN A 212 -5.45 15.77 23.13
N MET A 213 -5.09 15.95 21.85
CA MET A 213 -4.05 15.14 21.18
C MET A 213 -2.65 15.41 21.75
N GLU A 214 -2.30 16.66 22.03
CA GLU A 214 -1.03 17.03 22.68
C GLU A 214 -0.96 16.44 24.10
N ALA A 215 -2.06 16.50 24.86
CA ALA A 215 -2.16 15.83 26.15
C ALA A 215 -1.92 14.31 26.02
N MET A 216 -2.53 13.67 25.02
CA MET A 216 -2.32 12.24 24.72
C MET A 216 -0.87 11.92 24.32
N SER A 217 -0.18 12.83 23.61
CA SER A 217 1.25 12.72 23.29
C SER A 217 2.09 12.54 24.54
N ALA A 218 1.89 13.42 25.52
CA ALA A 218 2.63 13.39 26.77
C ALA A 218 2.42 12.06 27.53
N SER A 219 1.22 11.50 27.48
CA SER A 219 0.91 10.18 28.06
C SER A 219 1.62 9.05 27.30
N LEU A 220 1.70 9.15 25.98
CA LEU A 220 2.38 8.18 25.13
C LEU A 220 3.90 8.24 25.32
N GLU A 221 4.49 9.40 25.61
CA GLU A 221 5.93 9.56 25.83
C GLU A 221 6.46 8.60 26.92
N GLY A 222 5.70 8.44 28.02
CA GLY A 222 6.05 7.50 29.08
C GLY A 222 6.03 6.03 28.63
N LEU A 223 5.05 5.65 27.82
CA LEU A 223 4.95 4.31 27.23
C LEU A 223 6.05 4.07 26.20
N TYR A 224 6.31 5.03 25.31
CA TYR A 224 7.41 5.01 24.36
C TYR A 224 8.75 4.91 25.06
N GLY A 225 8.93 5.59 26.20
CA GLY A 225 10.12 5.48 27.03
C GLY A 225 10.43 4.04 27.44
N VAL A 226 9.41 3.24 27.79
CA VAL A 226 9.58 1.81 28.10
C VAL A 226 9.82 1.00 26.82
N ILE A 227 9.02 1.20 25.76
CA ILE A 227 9.17 0.48 24.48
C ILE A 227 10.58 0.67 23.89
N ASN A 228 11.09 1.91 23.92
CA ASN A 228 12.40 2.26 23.37
C ASN A 228 13.56 1.52 24.05
N GLN A 229 13.43 1.09 25.31
CA GLN A 229 14.44 0.27 25.98
C GLN A 229 14.65 -1.09 25.31
N TYR A 230 13.63 -1.57 24.58
CA TYR A 230 13.63 -2.86 23.89
C TYR A 230 13.87 -2.74 22.39
N VAL A 231 14.06 -1.51 21.89
CA VAL A 231 14.55 -1.24 20.55
C VAL A 231 16.06 -0.97 20.67
N VAL A 232 16.85 -1.78 19.99
CA VAL A 232 18.32 -1.73 20.02
C VAL A 232 18.82 -1.55 18.60
N THR A 233 19.71 -0.58 18.40
CA THR A 233 20.40 -0.36 17.14
C THR A 233 21.89 -0.64 17.31
N THR A 234 22.45 -1.42 16.41
CA THR A 234 23.86 -1.80 16.42
C THR A 234 24.54 -1.38 15.12
N ARG A 235 25.83 -1.04 15.22
CA ARG A 235 26.66 -0.71 14.08
C ARG A 235 27.30 -1.97 13.50
N GLY A 236 27.01 -2.29 12.24
CA GLY A 236 27.66 -3.37 11.49
C GLY A 236 29.02 -2.99 10.91
N GLU A 237 29.66 -3.89 10.16
CA GLU A 237 30.85 -3.54 9.36
C GLU A 237 30.47 -2.57 8.23
N ASN A 238 31.40 -1.71 7.81
CA ASN A 238 31.19 -0.89 6.62
C ASN A 238 31.05 -1.79 5.40
N GLN A 239 30.15 -1.42 4.49
CA GLN A 239 30.04 -2.07 3.20
C GLN A 239 30.27 -1.06 2.09
N THR A 240 30.94 -1.46 1.02
CA THR A 240 31.08 -0.61 -0.16
C THR A 240 29.96 -0.95 -1.14
N VAL A 241 29.09 0.02 -1.44
CA VAL A 241 28.00 -0.09 -2.41
C VAL A 241 28.23 0.95 -3.49
N ASN A 242 28.23 0.54 -4.76
CA ASN A 242 28.46 1.43 -5.91
C ASN A 242 29.74 2.31 -5.82
N GLY A 243 30.76 1.84 -5.09
CA GLY A 243 32.05 2.54 -4.93
C GLY A 243 32.10 3.57 -3.80
N GLN A 244 31.02 3.70 -3.02
CA GLN A 244 30.96 4.52 -1.81
C GLN A 244 30.90 3.62 -0.56
N ASP A 245 31.59 4.02 0.50
CA ASP A 245 31.54 3.32 1.77
C ASP A 245 30.26 3.69 2.54
N MET A 246 29.57 2.68 3.02
CA MET A 246 28.29 2.76 3.71
C MET A 246 28.44 2.29 5.16
N ALA A 247 27.89 3.07 6.07
CA ALA A 247 27.61 2.66 7.42
C ALA A 247 26.31 1.84 7.48
N VAL A 248 26.44 0.57 7.86
CA VAL A 248 25.32 -0.35 8.08
C VAL A 248 24.89 -0.30 9.54
N PHE A 249 23.59 -0.08 9.76
CA PHE A 249 22.95 -0.08 11.07
C PHE A 249 21.85 -1.13 11.09
N THR A 250 21.80 -1.94 12.14
CA THR A 250 20.77 -2.96 12.34
C THR A 250 19.98 -2.62 13.60
N THR A 251 18.68 -2.36 13.45
CA THR A 251 17.73 -2.10 14.51
C THR A 251 16.87 -3.33 14.74
N THR A 252 16.78 -3.78 15.98
CA THR A 252 15.97 -4.93 16.40
C THR A 252 14.99 -4.54 17.50
N PHE A 253 13.84 -5.20 17.57
CA PHE A 253 12.87 -5.01 18.65
C PHE A 253 12.64 -6.32 19.43
N ASP A 254 12.92 -6.29 20.73
CA ASP A 254 12.74 -7.41 21.66
C ASP A 254 11.34 -7.37 22.30
N LEU A 255 10.34 -7.84 21.56
CA LEU A 255 8.96 -7.91 22.04
C LEU A 255 8.80 -8.83 23.26
N ALA A 256 9.51 -9.95 23.30
CA ALA A 256 9.48 -10.86 24.45
C ALA A 256 10.03 -10.20 25.71
N GLY A 257 11.14 -9.47 25.59
CA GLY A 257 11.69 -8.65 26.67
C GLY A 257 10.73 -7.56 27.12
N LEU A 258 10.06 -6.88 26.18
CA LEU A 258 9.07 -5.85 26.48
C LEU A 258 7.89 -6.41 27.28
N LEU A 259 7.32 -7.54 26.85
CA LEU A 259 6.20 -8.19 27.55
C LEU A 259 6.60 -8.69 28.94
N ALA A 260 7.87 -9.05 29.14
CA ALA A 260 8.44 -9.42 30.42
C ALA A 260 8.87 -8.20 31.28
N SER A 261 8.72 -6.97 30.77
CA SER A 261 9.16 -5.76 31.47
C SER A 261 8.34 -5.50 32.74
N PRO A 262 8.99 -5.29 33.90
CA PRO A 262 8.29 -4.86 35.11
C PRO A 262 7.78 -3.42 35.04
N GLU A 263 8.31 -2.60 34.12
CA GLU A 263 7.93 -1.18 33.98
C GLU A 263 6.69 -1.01 33.08
N LEU A 264 6.48 -1.94 32.14
CA LEU A 264 5.39 -1.89 31.16
C LEU A 264 3.99 -1.84 31.80
N PRO A 265 3.64 -2.64 32.82
CA PRO A 265 2.33 -2.54 33.47
C PRO A 265 2.07 -1.13 34.02
N GLY A 266 3.06 -0.52 34.67
CA GLY A 266 2.97 0.82 35.23
C GLY A 266 2.80 1.88 34.14
N ALA A 267 3.52 1.75 33.03
CA ALA A 267 3.41 2.65 31.88
C ALA A 267 2.03 2.55 31.21
N ILE A 268 1.51 1.33 30.99
CA ILE A 268 0.17 1.11 30.44
C ILE A 268 -0.90 1.69 31.38
N ILE A 269 -0.79 1.47 32.69
CA ILE A 269 -1.75 2.01 33.66
C ILE A 269 -1.70 3.54 33.70
N THR A 270 -0.51 4.14 33.59
CA THR A 270 -0.35 5.60 33.53
C THR A 270 -1.03 6.14 32.28
N PHE A 271 -0.80 5.49 31.13
CA PHE A 271 -1.45 5.83 29.87
C PHE A 271 -2.98 5.68 29.94
N LEU A 272 -3.50 4.54 30.42
CA LEU A 272 -4.94 4.29 30.51
C LEU A 272 -5.68 5.22 31.50
N ASN A 273 -4.99 5.69 32.54
CA ASN A 273 -5.56 6.61 33.53
C ASN A 273 -5.38 8.09 33.16
N ASP A 274 -4.77 8.38 32.01
CA ASP A 274 -4.67 9.76 31.55
C ASP A 274 -6.09 10.30 31.26
N PRO A 275 -6.43 11.50 31.77
CA PRO A 275 -7.73 12.12 31.49
C PRO A 275 -8.06 12.21 29.99
N ALA A 276 -7.07 12.49 29.14
CA ALA A 276 -7.25 12.55 27.68
C ALA A 276 -7.67 11.18 27.11
N MET A 277 -7.09 10.09 27.63
CA MET A 277 -7.46 8.72 27.26
C MET A 277 -8.83 8.32 27.78
N SER A 278 -9.17 8.73 29.00
CA SER A 278 -10.49 8.47 29.59
C SER A 278 -11.62 9.18 28.82
N GLU A 279 -11.33 10.35 28.24
CA GLU A 279 -12.28 11.10 27.42
C GLU A 279 -12.41 10.50 26.01
N ALA A 280 -11.29 10.10 25.39
CA ALA A 280 -11.29 9.42 24.09
C ALA A 280 -12.06 8.08 24.10
N PHE A 281 -12.07 7.38 25.23
CA PHE A 281 -12.82 6.13 25.43
C PHE A 281 -14.14 6.29 26.19
N ALA A 282 -14.72 7.49 26.21
CA ALA A 282 -15.98 7.77 26.90
C ALA A 282 -17.07 6.71 26.59
N GLY A 283 -17.36 5.85 27.57
CA GLY A 283 -18.28 4.71 27.44
C GLY A 283 -17.69 3.36 27.82
N THR A 284 -16.36 3.25 27.87
CA THR A 284 -15.63 2.09 28.40
C THR A 284 -14.95 2.48 29.71
N ASP A 285 -15.28 1.83 30.82
CA ASP A 285 -14.66 2.14 32.11
C ASP A 285 -13.25 1.51 32.23
N VAL A 286 -12.33 2.01 31.41
CA VAL A 286 -10.90 1.62 31.43
C VAL A 286 -10.18 2.12 32.68
N SER A 287 -10.76 3.09 33.41
CA SER A 287 -10.23 3.62 34.68
C SER A 287 -10.23 2.60 35.83
N THR A 288 -10.94 1.48 35.67
CA THR A 288 -11.01 0.39 36.65
C THR A 288 -9.95 -0.70 36.44
N VAL A 289 -9.14 -0.59 35.39
CA VAL A 289 -8.08 -1.56 35.11
C VAL A 289 -6.99 -1.43 36.17
N THR A 290 -6.75 -2.50 36.89
CA THR A 290 -5.69 -2.60 37.91
C THR A 290 -4.39 -3.10 37.31
N GLU A 291 -3.27 -2.75 37.93
CA GLU A 291 -1.94 -3.24 37.53
C GLU A 291 -1.90 -4.77 37.44
N THR A 292 -2.55 -5.47 38.38
CA THR A 292 -2.66 -6.93 38.37
C THR A 292 -3.37 -7.47 37.12
N GLN A 293 -4.40 -6.77 36.63
CA GLN A 293 -5.10 -7.18 35.41
C GLN A 293 -4.22 -6.98 34.17
N VAL A 294 -3.49 -5.86 34.09
CA VAL A 294 -2.52 -5.62 32.99
C VAL A 294 -1.41 -6.66 33.03
N GLN A 295 -0.84 -6.94 34.20
CA GLN A 295 0.17 -7.99 34.36
C GLN A 295 -0.35 -9.36 33.92
N PHE A 296 -1.61 -9.71 34.25
CA PHE A 296 -2.21 -10.96 33.80
C PHE A 296 -2.37 -11.02 32.28
N VAL A 297 -2.80 -9.92 31.66
CA VAL A 297 -2.92 -9.81 30.19
C VAL A 297 -1.56 -9.94 29.53
N LEU A 298 -0.54 -9.22 30.00
CA LEU A 298 0.82 -9.27 29.46
C LEU A 298 1.45 -10.65 29.62
N MET A 299 1.26 -11.29 30.77
CA MET A 299 1.72 -12.67 31.00
C MET A 299 1.01 -13.64 30.04
N THR A 300 -0.30 -13.48 29.83
CA THR A 300 -1.05 -14.32 28.88
C THR A 300 -0.56 -14.09 27.45
N ALA A 301 -0.34 -12.83 27.06
CA ALA A 301 0.23 -12.47 25.76
C ALA A 301 1.61 -13.10 25.56
N GLY A 302 2.48 -13.05 26.57
CA GLY A 302 3.80 -13.69 26.53
C GLY A 302 3.77 -15.22 26.50
N LEU A 303 2.68 -15.87 26.94
CA LEU A 303 2.53 -17.33 26.85
C LEU A 303 2.06 -17.79 25.47
N VAL A 304 1.24 -16.98 24.78
CA VAL A 304 0.78 -17.30 23.43
C VAL A 304 1.75 -16.87 22.36
N LEU A 305 2.65 -15.93 22.66
CA LEU A 305 3.70 -15.49 21.76
C LEU A 305 4.84 -16.52 21.73
N GLU A 306 4.88 -17.35 20.69
CA GLU A 306 5.94 -18.36 20.53
C GLU A 306 7.22 -17.75 19.94
N GLU A 307 7.04 -16.94 18.91
CA GLU A 307 8.13 -16.30 18.19
C GLU A 307 7.74 -14.86 17.86
N SER A 308 8.71 -13.97 18.05
CA SER A 308 8.62 -12.59 17.58
C SER A 308 10.01 -12.13 17.19
N SER A 309 10.16 -11.65 15.96
CA SER A 309 11.36 -10.98 15.54
C SER A 309 10.98 -9.78 14.68
N PHE A 310 11.74 -8.70 14.85
CA PHE A 310 11.68 -7.54 13.99
C PHE A 310 13.10 -7.06 13.83
N THR A 311 13.55 -6.98 12.58
CA THR A 311 14.88 -6.51 12.20
C THR A 311 14.73 -5.51 11.07
N MET A 312 15.43 -4.38 11.16
CA MET A 312 15.50 -3.35 10.15
C MET A 312 16.96 -2.96 9.97
N GLU A 313 17.46 -2.99 8.75
CA GLU A 313 18.81 -2.58 8.41
C GLU A 313 18.79 -1.38 7.47
N GLN A 314 19.73 -0.47 7.67
CA GLN A 314 19.90 0.76 6.90
C GLN A 314 21.37 0.93 6.50
N TRP A 315 21.61 1.31 5.24
CA TRP A 315 22.93 1.62 4.71
C TRP A 315 23.02 3.13 4.45
N ILE A 316 23.81 3.81 5.26
CA ILE A 316 24.01 5.26 5.22
C ILE A 316 25.36 5.57 4.57
N GLY A 317 25.37 6.35 3.51
CA GLY A 317 26.61 6.77 2.85
C GLY A 317 27.50 7.61 3.74
N LEU A 318 28.79 7.29 3.83
CA LEU A 318 29.71 8.07 4.68
C LEU A 318 30.13 9.41 4.05
N ASP A 319 29.97 9.56 2.73
CA ASP A 319 30.31 10.78 2.00
C ASP A 319 29.13 11.76 1.87
N ASP A 320 27.91 11.26 1.63
CA ASP A 320 26.70 12.06 1.39
C ASP A 320 25.66 11.98 2.52
N LEU A 321 25.79 11.01 3.43
CA LEU A 321 24.89 10.74 4.54
C LEU A 321 23.47 10.35 4.11
N PHE A 322 23.27 9.99 2.84
CA PHE A 322 21.96 9.50 2.37
C PHE A 322 21.76 8.04 2.73
N ILE A 323 20.50 7.62 2.86
CA ILE A 323 20.14 6.20 3.01
C ILE A 323 20.04 5.59 1.62
N HIS A 324 21.02 4.78 1.24
CA HIS A 324 21.09 4.12 -0.08
C HIS A 324 20.35 2.80 -0.12
N LYS A 325 20.13 2.16 1.03
CA LYS A 325 19.41 0.90 1.13
C LYS A 325 18.70 0.81 2.47
N SER A 326 17.53 0.19 2.46
CA SER A 326 16.83 -0.23 3.66
C SER A 326 16.25 -1.62 3.44
N GLN A 327 16.41 -2.53 4.39
CA GLN A 327 15.75 -3.83 4.33
C GLN A 327 15.22 -4.20 5.71
N GLY A 328 14.13 -4.94 5.77
CA GLY A 328 13.58 -5.37 7.04
C GLY A 328 12.95 -6.74 6.94
N SER A 329 12.83 -7.39 8.09
CA SER A 329 12.11 -8.65 8.24
C SER A 329 11.34 -8.64 9.54
N MET A 330 10.14 -9.17 9.52
CA MET A 330 9.33 -9.40 10.70
C MET A 330 8.84 -10.85 10.74
N ALA A 331 8.72 -11.41 11.93
CA ALA A 331 8.01 -12.65 12.17
C ALA A 331 7.26 -12.55 13.49
N LEU A 332 6.02 -13.04 13.52
CA LEU A 332 5.15 -13.08 14.68
C LEU A 332 4.36 -14.39 14.64
N THR A 333 4.56 -15.25 15.62
CA THR A 333 3.84 -16.51 15.78
C THR A 333 3.08 -16.50 17.10
N VAL A 334 1.77 -16.69 17.01
CA VAL A 334 0.85 -16.75 18.16
C VAL A 334 0.19 -18.12 18.19
N ASP A 335 0.39 -18.87 19.26
CA ASP A 335 -0.31 -20.13 19.55
C ASP A 335 -1.23 -19.97 20.76
N VAL A 336 -2.53 -19.86 20.50
CA VAL A 336 -3.55 -19.85 21.57
C VAL A 336 -4.01 -21.25 21.95
N GLY A 337 -3.64 -22.28 21.18
CA GLY A 337 -3.86 -23.69 21.51
C GLY A 337 -3.18 -24.08 22.83
N SER A 338 -2.04 -23.45 23.14
CA SER A 338 -1.38 -23.57 24.43
C SER A 338 -2.26 -23.22 25.65
N LEU A 339 -3.26 -22.33 25.48
CA LEU A 339 -4.20 -21.91 26.52
C LEU A 339 -5.49 -22.76 26.54
N ALA A 340 -5.85 -23.33 25.39
CA ALA A 340 -7.06 -24.11 25.22
C ALA A 340 -6.71 -25.59 25.47
N GLY A 341 -7.05 -26.12 26.66
CA GLY A 341 -6.62 -27.48 27.08
C GLY A 341 -6.88 -28.60 26.05
N GLU A 342 -6.25 -29.76 26.23
CA GLU A 342 -6.02 -30.90 25.28
C GLU A 342 -7.14 -31.29 24.27
N SER A 343 -8.38 -30.82 24.44
CA SER A 343 -9.52 -31.04 23.56
C SER A 343 -9.82 -29.91 22.57
N ALA A 344 -9.09 -28.78 22.61
CA ALA A 344 -9.27 -27.69 21.66
C ALA A 344 -8.44 -27.91 20.40
N GLU A 345 -8.98 -27.52 19.24
CA GLU A 345 -8.20 -27.48 18.02
C GLU A 345 -7.07 -26.44 18.16
N PRO A 346 -5.82 -26.77 17.79
CA PRO A 346 -4.73 -25.80 17.82
C PRO A 346 -5.08 -24.63 16.91
N GLN A 347 -5.10 -23.44 17.47
CA GLN A 347 -5.26 -22.19 16.74
C GLN A 347 -3.92 -21.47 16.79
N SER A 348 -3.10 -21.74 15.78
CA SER A 348 -1.86 -21.00 15.54
C SER A 348 -2.09 -20.00 14.42
N PHE A 349 -1.51 -18.82 14.60
CA PHE A 349 -1.47 -17.77 13.62
C PHE A 349 -0.02 -17.29 13.48
N ALA A 350 0.49 -17.27 12.26
CA ALA A 350 1.82 -16.77 11.98
C ALA A 350 1.76 -15.68 10.91
N ILE A 351 2.49 -14.60 11.14
CA ILE A 351 2.79 -13.59 10.13
C ILE A 351 4.31 -13.56 9.99
N SER A 352 4.80 -13.64 8.77
CA SER A 352 6.19 -13.29 8.48
C SER A 352 6.25 -12.40 7.25
N GLY A 353 7.25 -11.56 7.16
CA GLY A 353 7.42 -10.74 5.98
C GLY A 353 8.80 -10.13 5.90
N SER A 354 9.17 -9.71 4.70
CA SER A 354 10.38 -8.98 4.44
C SER A 354 10.14 -7.88 3.44
N PHE A 355 11.00 -6.87 3.46
CA PHE A 355 11.07 -5.87 2.41
C PHE A 355 12.50 -5.47 2.18
N ASN A 356 12.78 -5.02 0.97
CA ASN A 356 14.06 -4.46 0.59
C ASN A 356 13.83 -3.32 -0.40
N ILE A 357 14.50 -2.20 -0.16
CA ILE A 357 14.46 -1.03 -1.02
C ILE A 357 15.87 -0.48 -1.20
N GLU A 358 16.20 -0.16 -2.45
CA GLU A 358 17.43 0.52 -2.80
C GLU A 358 17.09 1.91 -3.33
N LEU A 359 17.86 2.92 -2.92
CA LEU A 359 17.70 4.31 -3.35
C LEU A 359 18.99 4.75 -4.05
N ASP A 360 18.84 5.45 -5.16
CA ASP A 360 19.94 5.94 -5.99
C ASP A 360 19.57 7.28 -6.65
N GLN A 361 20.51 7.89 -7.37
CA GLN A 361 20.31 9.12 -8.15
C GLN A 361 19.78 10.31 -7.32
N PHE A 362 20.22 10.41 -6.07
CA PHE A 362 19.90 11.54 -5.19
C PHE A 362 20.23 12.87 -5.85
N ASN A 363 19.24 13.75 -5.96
CA ASN A 363 19.33 15.07 -6.59
C ASN A 363 19.86 15.05 -8.04
N ALA A 364 19.78 13.90 -8.71
CA ALA A 364 20.29 13.69 -10.07
C ALA A 364 19.22 13.23 -11.07
N VAL A 365 18.02 12.87 -10.58
CA VAL A 365 16.86 12.59 -11.44
C VAL A 365 16.47 13.87 -12.16
N THR A 366 16.17 13.73 -13.45
CA THR A 366 15.68 14.82 -14.30
C THR A 366 14.34 14.42 -14.92
N PRO A 367 13.50 15.39 -15.35
CA PRO A 367 12.22 15.07 -15.98
C PRO A 367 12.36 14.15 -17.20
N ASP A 368 13.49 14.21 -17.92
CA ASP A 368 13.76 13.38 -19.10
C ASP A 368 14.07 11.91 -18.76
N ALA A 369 14.23 11.57 -17.48
CA ALA A 369 14.45 10.20 -17.02
C ALA A 369 13.24 9.29 -17.26
N VAL A 370 12.04 9.88 -17.37
CA VAL A 370 10.78 9.16 -17.62
C VAL A 370 10.13 9.71 -18.88
N THR A 371 9.83 8.82 -19.84
CA THR A 371 9.15 9.17 -21.09
C THR A 371 7.66 8.90 -20.99
N ILE A 372 6.84 9.90 -21.30
CA ILE A 372 5.39 9.73 -21.46
C ILE A 372 5.13 9.07 -22.82
N PRO A 373 4.24 8.07 -22.92
CA PRO A 373 3.87 7.48 -24.20
C PRO A 373 3.30 8.53 -25.17
N GLU A 374 3.69 8.44 -26.46
CA GLU A 374 3.14 9.33 -27.49
C GLU A 374 1.65 9.08 -27.74
N ASN A 375 1.20 7.84 -27.51
CA ASN A 375 -0.20 7.42 -27.67
C ASN A 375 -0.69 6.81 -26.37
N TYR A 376 -1.81 7.32 -25.86
CA TYR A 376 -2.52 6.80 -24.71
C TYR A 376 -4.02 7.05 -24.90
N LEU A 377 -4.85 6.21 -24.30
CA LEU A 377 -6.31 6.36 -24.28
C LEU A 377 -6.75 7.24 -23.11
N ALA A 378 -7.98 7.71 -23.10
CA ALA A 378 -8.46 8.54 -22.01
C ALA A 378 -8.51 7.72 -20.72
N LEU A 379 -8.17 8.33 -19.58
CA LEU A 379 -8.18 7.63 -18.29
C LEU A 379 -9.57 7.05 -17.93
N GLU A 380 -10.65 7.65 -18.43
CA GLU A 380 -12.02 7.13 -18.26
C GLU A 380 -12.27 5.81 -19.00
N ASP A 381 -11.53 5.53 -20.08
CA ASP A 381 -11.68 4.28 -20.85
C ASP A 381 -11.15 3.06 -20.08
N THR A 382 -10.41 3.27 -18.99
CA THR A 382 -9.96 2.19 -18.09
C THR A 382 -11.11 1.34 -17.55
N SER A 383 -12.33 1.89 -17.44
CA SER A 383 -13.49 1.10 -16.98
C SER A 383 -13.95 0.05 -17.98
N ASN A 384 -13.60 0.22 -19.25
CA ASN A 384 -13.94 -0.68 -20.34
C ASN A 384 -12.80 -1.66 -20.64
N PHE A 385 -11.62 -1.48 -20.05
CA PHE A 385 -10.47 -2.34 -20.28
C PHE A 385 -10.40 -3.45 -19.22
N MET A 386 -10.19 -4.69 -19.64
CA MET A 386 -9.94 -5.79 -18.72
C MET A 386 -8.49 -5.77 -18.27
N VAL A 387 -8.24 -5.28 -17.06
CA VAL A 387 -6.92 -5.33 -16.43
C VAL A 387 -6.63 -6.74 -15.91
N GLY A 388 -5.45 -7.27 -16.22
CA GLY A 388 -5.02 -8.57 -15.73
C GLY A 388 -3.89 -9.20 -16.52
N THR A 389 -3.53 -10.42 -16.12
CA THR A 389 -2.50 -11.24 -16.77
C THR A 389 -3.12 -12.50 -17.38
N PRO A 390 -2.44 -13.18 -18.33
CA PRO A 390 -2.95 -14.41 -18.93
C PRO A 390 -3.26 -15.54 -17.92
N ASP A 391 -2.66 -15.53 -16.74
CA ASP A 391 -2.89 -16.53 -15.69
C ASP A 391 -4.32 -16.48 -15.13
N MET A 392 -5.05 -15.38 -15.36
CA MET A 392 -6.48 -15.28 -15.03
C MET A 392 -7.36 -16.16 -15.93
N ILE A 393 -6.88 -16.58 -17.11
CA ILE A 393 -7.65 -17.37 -18.06
C ILE A 393 -7.75 -18.81 -17.56
N ARG A 394 -8.94 -19.19 -17.08
CA ARG A 394 -9.24 -20.53 -16.58
C ARG A 394 -9.13 -21.59 -17.67
N GLN A 395 -9.68 -21.31 -18.84
CA GLN A 395 -9.75 -22.27 -19.95
C GLN A 395 -9.98 -21.58 -21.30
N ALA A 396 -9.44 -22.17 -22.37
CA ALA A 396 -9.82 -21.85 -23.75
C ALA A 396 -11.07 -22.63 -24.19
N LEU A 397 -12.04 -21.93 -24.76
CA LEU A 397 -13.28 -22.49 -25.30
C LEU A 397 -13.09 -22.96 -26.73
N THR A 398 -13.72 -24.09 -27.04
CA THR A 398 -13.90 -24.55 -28.43
C THR A 398 -15.27 -24.09 -28.92
N ILE A 399 -15.33 -23.46 -30.09
CA ILE A 399 -16.60 -23.04 -30.70
C ILE A 399 -17.54 -24.26 -30.86
N GLY A 400 -18.76 -24.12 -30.36
CA GLY A 400 -19.81 -25.14 -30.40
C GLY A 400 -19.75 -26.19 -29.30
N GLU A 401 -18.71 -26.19 -28.44
CA GLU A 401 -18.62 -27.12 -27.31
C GLU A 401 -19.03 -26.42 -25.99
N PRO A 402 -20.00 -26.99 -25.24
CA PRO A 402 -20.40 -26.43 -23.95
C PRO A 402 -19.34 -26.71 -22.87
N VAL A 403 -19.17 -25.76 -21.96
CA VAL A 403 -18.37 -25.90 -20.73
C VAL A 403 -19.27 -25.69 -19.52
N THR A 404 -19.25 -26.65 -18.59
CA THR A 404 -19.96 -26.55 -17.31
C THR A 404 -18.97 -26.19 -16.20
N ALA A 405 -19.34 -25.22 -15.37
CA ALA A 405 -18.56 -24.79 -14.22
C ALA A 405 -19.50 -24.34 -13.09
N SER A 406 -18.94 -24.16 -11.90
CA SER A 406 -19.68 -23.71 -10.71
C SER A 406 -18.90 -22.63 -9.98
N PHE A 407 -19.58 -21.55 -9.58
CA PHE A 407 -19.02 -20.57 -8.66
C PHE A 407 -19.00 -21.13 -7.24
N THR A 408 -17.94 -20.79 -6.50
CA THR A 408 -17.84 -21.06 -5.06
C THR A 408 -17.99 -19.74 -4.31
N THR A 409 -18.01 -19.81 -2.97
CA THR A 409 -18.03 -18.63 -2.11
C THR A 409 -16.79 -17.75 -2.29
N ASP A 410 -15.68 -18.35 -2.72
CA ASP A 410 -14.36 -17.70 -2.83
C ASP A 410 -13.99 -17.35 -4.29
N GLU A 411 -14.63 -17.99 -5.28
CA GLU A 411 -14.43 -17.73 -6.70
C GLU A 411 -15.72 -17.17 -7.33
N ASN A 412 -15.73 -15.86 -7.60
CA ASN A 412 -16.91 -15.15 -8.09
C ASN A 412 -16.80 -14.69 -9.56
N GLN A 413 -15.70 -15.05 -10.23
CA GLN A 413 -15.41 -14.69 -11.61
C GLN A 413 -14.65 -15.82 -12.30
N HIS A 414 -15.11 -16.21 -13.49
CA HIS A 414 -14.39 -17.11 -14.38
C HIS A 414 -14.10 -16.39 -15.70
N VAL A 415 -12.83 -16.43 -16.12
CA VAL A 415 -12.37 -15.85 -17.39
C VAL A 415 -12.07 -16.97 -18.35
N TYR A 416 -12.72 -16.95 -19.50
CA TYR A 416 -12.48 -17.87 -20.59
C TYR A 416 -11.90 -17.14 -21.78
N SER A 417 -11.13 -17.85 -22.61
CA SER A 417 -10.64 -17.32 -23.87
C SER A 417 -11.25 -18.06 -25.05
N VAL A 418 -11.47 -17.36 -26.17
CA VAL A 418 -11.95 -17.97 -27.41
C VAL A 418 -11.34 -17.24 -28.60
N ASN A 419 -10.81 -17.99 -29.56
CA ASN A 419 -10.33 -17.39 -30.81
C ASN A 419 -11.49 -17.25 -31.80
N LEU A 420 -11.76 -16.03 -32.23
CA LEU A 420 -12.85 -15.71 -33.14
C LEU A 420 -12.30 -15.06 -34.42
N PRO A 421 -12.86 -15.39 -35.59
CA PRO A 421 -12.54 -14.70 -36.83
C PRO A 421 -13.28 -13.36 -36.92
N ALA A 422 -12.65 -12.38 -37.59
CA ALA A 422 -13.24 -11.08 -37.89
C ALA A 422 -14.53 -11.22 -38.72
N ASP A 423 -15.40 -10.23 -38.58
CA ASP A 423 -16.71 -10.11 -39.21
C ASP A 423 -17.68 -11.27 -38.91
N SER A 424 -17.41 -12.08 -37.89
CA SER A 424 -18.29 -13.19 -37.52
C SER A 424 -19.38 -12.75 -36.55
N ALA A 425 -20.62 -13.17 -36.81
CA ALA A 425 -21.71 -13.03 -35.86
C ALA A 425 -21.58 -14.13 -34.81
N VAL A 426 -21.44 -13.76 -33.55
CA VAL A 426 -21.16 -14.69 -32.45
C VAL A 426 -22.33 -14.68 -31.47
N GLU A 427 -22.69 -15.86 -31.00
CA GLU A 427 -23.70 -16.08 -29.96
C GLU A 427 -23.03 -16.78 -28.77
N VAL A 428 -23.12 -16.16 -27.60
CA VAL A 428 -22.63 -16.71 -26.33
C VAL A 428 -23.84 -17.06 -25.49
N LEU A 429 -24.07 -18.36 -25.31
CA LEU A 429 -25.18 -18.90 -24.53
C LEU A 429 -24.71 -19.18 -23.10
N LEU A 430 -25.43 -18.65 -22.12
CA LEU A 430 -25.19 -18.88 -20.70
C LEU A 430 -26.45 -19.44 -20.05
N GLU A 431 -26.40 -20.73 -19.69
CA GLU A 431 -27.48 -21.47 -19.05
C GLU A 431 -27.18 -21.59 -17.55
N SER A 432 -28.07 -21.09 -16.69
CA SER A 432 -27.93 -21.20 -15.23
C SER A 432 -29.27 -21.06 -14.53
N GLU A 433 -29.39 -21.64 -13.32
CA GLU A 433 -30.59 -21.51 -12.49
C GLU A 433 -30.67 -20.15 -11.74
N GLY A 434 -29.56 -19.43 -11.60
CA GLY A 434 -29.49 -18.14 -10.91
C GLY A 434 -29.30 -16.94 -11.84
N TYR A 435 -28.45 -16.00 -11.43
CA TYR A 435 -28.29 -14.69 -12.09
C TYR A 435 -26.82 -14.32 -12.30
N PRO A 436 -26.06 -15.14 -13.04
CA PRO A 436 -24.73 -14.74 -13.45
C PRO A 436 -24.82 -13.61 -14.48
N TYR A 437 -23.81 -12.74 -14.53
CA TYR A 437 -23.68 -11.74 -15.58
C TYR A 437 -22.40 -11.97 -16.38
N MET A 438 -22.45 -11.60 -17.65
CA MET A 438 -21.41 -11.90 -18.62
C MET A 438 -20.89 -10.64 -19.28
N LYS A 439 -19.58 -10.63 -19.53
CA LYS A 439 -18.91 -9.58 -20.30
C LYS A 439 -18.06 -10.24 -21.38
N VAL A 440 -18.00 -9.62 -22.54
CA VAL A 440 -17.10 -10.03 -23.62
C VAL A 440 -16.10 -8.91 -23.88
N TYR A 441 -14.82 -9.26 -23.91
CA TYR A 441 -13.74 -8.34 -24.27
C TYR A 441 -13.10 -8.79 -25.59
N ASP A 442 -12.68 -7.82 -26.39
CA ASP A 442 -12.00 -8.02 -27.66
C ASP A 442 -10.51 -8.40 -27.49
N PRO A 443 -9.80 -8.69 -28.60
CA PRO A 443 -8.37 -9.00 -28.55
C PRO A 443 -7.50 -7.86 -27.97
N ASP A 444 -7.93 -6.62 -28.12
CA ASP A 444 -7.28 -5.44 -27.55
C ASP A 444 -7.59 -5.25 -26.06
N GLY A 445 -8.46 -6.08 -25.48
CA GLY A 445 -8.81 -6.07 -24.06
C GLY A 445 -9.96 -5.13 -23.69
N PHE A 446 -10.66 -4.54 -24.67
CA PHE A 446 -11.79 -3.64 -24.46
C PHE A 446 -13.12 -4.37 -24.44
N LEU A 447 -14.02 -3.88 -23.59
CA LEU A 447 -15.38 -4.38 -23.43
C LEU A 447 -16.16 -4.16 -24.72
N VAL A 448 -16.60 -5.26 -25.32
CA VAL A 448 -17.47 -5.27 -26.50
C VAL A 448 -18.93 -5.18 -26.08
N GLU A 449 -19.32 -6.00 -25.11
CA GLU A 449 -20.70 -6.14 -24.69
C GLU A 449 -20.79 -6.62 -23.24
N GLU A 450 -21.80 -6.14 -22.52
CA GLU A 450 -22.14 -6.55 -21.15
C GLU A 450 -23.60 -6.98 -21.10
N TYR A 451 -23.85 -8.13 -20.49
CA TYR A 451 -25.16 -8.73 -20.45
C TYR A 451 -25.47 -9.34 -19.09
N ASP A 452 -26.55 -8.85 -18.47
CA ASP A 452 -27.13 -9.45 -17.27
C ASP A 452 -28.01 -10.62 -17.70
N ALA A 453 -27.52 -11.86 -17.52
CA ALA A 453 -28.28 -13.03 -17.96
C ALA A 453 -29.47 -13.29 -17.04
N TYR A 454 -30.68 -13.18 -17.59
CA TYR A 454 -31.93 -13.62 -16.97
C TYR A 454 -32.40 -14.90 -17.64
N PHE A 455 -32.12 -16.06 -17.03
CA PHE A 455 -32.63 -17.40 -17.44
C PHE A 455 -32.45 -17.75 -18.94
N ASP A 456 -31.47 -18.61 -19.25
CA ASP A 456 -31.24 -19.20 -20.60
C ASP A 456 -31.26 -18.17 -21.75
N ASP A 457 -30.49 -17.09 -21.60
CA ASP A 457 -30.39 -16.05 -22.62
C ASP A 457 -29.00 -16.02 -23.27
N SER A 458 -28.94 -15.41 -24.45
CA SER A 458 -27.77 -15.36 -25.32
C SER A 458 -27.30 -13.92 -25.52
N LEU A 459 -26.00 -13.69 -25.37
CA LEU A 459 -25.35 -12.46 -25.81
C LEU A 459 -24.95 -12.64 -27.27
N ILE A 460 -25.34 -11.69 -28.14
CA ILE A 460 -25.01 -11.72 -29.56
C ILE A 460 -24.19 -10.48 -29.89
N PHE A 461 -23.02 -10.67 -30.49
CA PHE A 461 -22.15 -9.59 -30.94
C PHE A 461 -21.51 -9.92 -32.30
N THR A 462 -20.85 -8.94 -32.90
CA THR A 462 -20.01 -9.17 -34.09
C THR A 462 -18.55 -9.07 -33.67
N ALA A 463 -17.75 -10.10 -33.94
CA ALA A 463 -16.31 -10.03 -33.74
C ALA A 463 -15.72 -9.10 -34.81
N GLU A 464 -15.38 -7.87 -34.46
CA GLU A 464 -14.86 -6.88 -35.42
C GLU A 464 -13.43 -7.23 -35.89
N GLU A 465 -12.68 -8.01 -35.12
CA GLU A 465 -11.29 -8.34 -35.39
C GLU A 465 -11.00 -9.82 -35.23
N ASP A 466 -9.94 -10.29 -35.88
CA ASP A 466 -9.43 -11.65 -35.70
C ASP A 466 -8.62 -11.70 -34.40
N GLY A 467 -8.92 -12.60 -33.49
CA GLY A 467 -8.06 -12.79 -32.31
C GLY A 467 -8.69 -13.46 -31.11
N LEU A 468 -8.02 -13.28 -29.98
CA LEU A 468 -8.38 -13.86 -28.69
C LEU A 468 -9.38 -12.97 -27.96
N TYR A 469 -10.65 -13.35 -27.96
CA TYR A 469 -11.67 -12.70 -27.15
C TYR A 469 -11.71 -13.32 -25.76
N LEU A 470 -12.07 -12.53 -24.76
CA LEU A 470 -12.29 -12.99 -23.39
C LEU A 470 -13.79 -13.01 -23.08
N VAL A 471 -14.28 -14.12 -22.56
CA VAL A 471 -15.64 -14.25 -22.03
C VAL A 471 -15.55 -14.35 -20.51
N VAL A 472 -16.05 -13.34 -19.81
CA VAL A 472 -16.00 -13.26 -18.35
C VAL A 472 -17.39 -13.50 -17.80
N VAL A 473 -17.55 -14.58 -17.04
CA VAL A 473 -18.78 -14.89 -16.31
C VAL A 473 -18.55 -14.55 -14.84
N ASN A 474 -19.51 -13.86 -14.22
CA ASN A 474 -19.43 -13.50 -12.81
C ASN A 474 -20.72 -13.90 -12.10
N SER A 475 -20.63 -14.24 -10.82
CA SER A 475 -21.80 -14.38 -9.95
C SER A 475 -21.53 -13.81 -8.55
N TYR A 476 -22.58 -13.49 -7.83
CA TYR A 476 -22.51 -13.12 -6.40
C TYR A 476 -22.87 -14.29 -5.48
N TRP A 477 -23.21 -15.46 -6.03
CA TRP A 477 -23.71 -16.62 -5.32
C TRP A 477 -23.06 -17.90 -5.85
N GLU A 478 -23.07 -18.94 -5.04
CA GLU A 478 -22.71 -20.28 -5.51
C GLU A 478 -23.79 -20.79 -6.47
N GLU A 479 -23.39 -21.08 -7.70
CA GLU A 479 -24.29 -21.63 -8.72
C GLU A 479 -23.50 -22.36 -9.81
N GLU A 480 -24.16 -23.35 -10.43
CA GLU A 480 -23.67 -24.02 -11.63
C GLU A 480 -24.17 -23.28 -12.88
N TYR A 481 -23.35 -23.24 -13.92
CA TYR A 481 -23.74 -22.74 -15.22
C TYR A 481 -23.10 -23.54 -16.35
N THR A 482 -23.71 -23.47 -17.53
CA THR A 482 -23.15 -23.98 -18.78
C THR A 482 -22.96 -22.82 -19.77
N LEU A 483 -21.75 -22.70 -20.30
CA LEU A 483 -21.36 -21.67 -21.26
C LEU A 483 -21.08 -22.31 -22.62
N THR A 484 -21.63 -21.75 -23.70
CA THR A 484 -21.32 -22.17 -25.08
C THR A 484 -21.12 -20.96 -25.99
N VAL A 485 -20.07 -20.96 -26.81
CA VAL A 485 -19.84 -19.93 -27.84
C VAL A 485 -20.08 -20.53 -29.22
N GLN A 486 -20.89 -19.90 -30.06
CA GLN A 486 -21.24 -20.37 -31.40
C GLN A 486 -21.13 -19.24 -32.43
N LEU A 487 -20.88 -19.60 -33.70
CA LEU A 487 -20.98 -18.68 -34.83
C LEU A 487 -22.38 -18.78 -35.43
N ARG A 488 -23.01 -17.64 -35.73
CA ARG A 488 -24.29 -17.56 -36.42
C ARG A 488 -24.06 -17.54 -37.93
N GLU A 489 -24.83 -18.36 -38.64
CA GLU A 489 -24.85 -18.42 -40.11
C GLU A 489 -25.63 -17.27 -40.76
#